data_AF-A0A8S3S9H1-F1
#
_entry.id   AF-A0A8S3S9H1-F1
#
_cell.length_a   1.000
_cell.length_b   1.000
_cell.length_c   1.000
_cell.angle_alpha   90.00
_cell.angle_beta   90.00
_cell.angle_gamma   90.00
#
_symmetry.space_group_name_H-M   'P 1'
#
loop_
_entity.id
_entity.type
_entity.pdbx_description
1 polymer ?
#
loop_
_entity_poly.entity_id
_entity_poly.type
_entity_poly.pdbx_seq_one_letter_code
_entity_poly.pdbx_strand_id
1 'polypeptide(L)'
;MIRNLIRCKRVTKEDYEKVMAIFPPSEIYNGGDYLPDYFHVLIDMPNNEMYAAVIGDKFVGFTLMTTVDDRRSIVTRAGRVSKEYAGKGIAGMMLTWMDKGSPLYRPEVLWHKTIGNTTHSPLPQLINKGIYNKIVEQDLRFYDTCKGTLQNKYNVIINSNENPSFKAESIDEKVLGEILASTDHKPYLFPENEIVSDDVPFMAIESNAPLIVSKRTTVVVGKRSRIDFDEGFDINDPDLLRTPPHTSPVINTESKEAIQTAMLAARPDTPYQQQQRSRSKMKAKRQTDTGL
;
A
#
# COMPACT_ATOMS: atom_id res chain seq x y z
N MET A 1 25.85 2.02 16.10
CA MET A 1 26.93 1.04 15.86
C MET A 1 26.47 -0.23 15.12
N ILE A 2 25.26 -0.76 15.31
CA ILE A 2 24.78 -1.98 14.60
C ILE A 2 24.59 -1.82 13.08
N ARG A 3 24.22 -0.62 12.59
CA ARG A 3 23.91 -0.41 11.16
C ARG A 3 25.04 -0.76 10.19
N ASN A 4 26.30 -0.59 10.60
CA ASN A 4 27.46 -0.87 9.74
C ASN A 4 27.74 -2.38 9.59
N LEU A 5 27.09 -3.22 10.39
CA LEU A 5 27.22 -4.68 10.35
C LEU A 5 26.11 -5.36 9.55
N ILE A 6 25.05 -4.61 9.20
CA ILE A 6 23.90 -5.15 8.51
C ILE A 6 24.12 -5.08 7.01
N ARG A 7 23.96 -6.22 6.34
CA ARG A 7 23.98 -6.33 4.88
C ARG A 7 22.58 -6.66 4.39
N CYS A 8 22.18 -6.11 3.25
CA CYS A 8 20.97 -6.54 2.56
C CYS A 8 21.35 -7.65 1.56
N LYS A 9 20.69 -8.81 1.66
CA LYS A 9 20.89 -9.98 0.81
C LYS A 9 19.60 -10.25 0.05
N ARG A 10 19.70 -10.49 -1.27
CA ARG A 10 18.55 -11.02 -2.04
C ARG A 10 18.21 -12.42 -1.52
N VAL A 11 16.93 -12.64 -1.24
CA VAL A 11 16.41 -13.91 -0.77
C VAL A 11 16.23 -14.85 -1.95
N THR A 12 16.57 -16.12 -1.77
CA THR A 12 16.29 -17.20 -2.72
C THR A 12 15.34 -18.23 -2.11
N LYS A 13 14.90 -19.22 -2.91
CA LYS A 13 13.97 -20.26 -2.43
C LYS A 13 14.53 -21.04 -1.25
N GLU A 14 15.85 -21.25 -1.24
CA GLU A 14 16.59 -21.99 -0.21
C GLU A 14 16.66 -21.23 1.13
N ASP A 15 16.38 -19.93 1.14
CA ASP A 15 16.37 -19.13 2.35
C ASP A 15 15.01 -19.19 3.09
N TYR A 16 14.03 -19.96 2.62
CA TYR A 16 12.69 -20.06 3.20
C TYR A 16 12.72 -20.25 4.72
N GLU A 17 13.41 -21.29 5.21
CA GLU A 17 13.48 -21.59 6.65
C GLU A 17 14.11 -20.46 7.45
N LYS A 18 15.12 -19.78 6.88
CA LYS A 18 15.78 -18.65 7.54
C LYS A 18 14.85 -17.44 7.64
N VAL A 19 14.04 -17.19 6.61
CA VAL A 19 13.02 -16.12 6.61
C VAL A 19 11.93 -16.44 7.63
N MET A 20 11.44 -17.68 7.67
CA MET A 20 10.42 -18.10 8.62
C MET A 20 10.92 -18.03 10.08
N ALA A 21 12.20 -18.29 10.30
CA ALA A 21 12.83 -18.20 11.62
C ALA A 21 13.05 -16.77 12.14
N ILE A 22 12.94 -15.72 11.30
CA ILE A 22 13.11 -14.32 11.74
C ILE A 22 12.10 -13.97 12.83
N PHE A 23 10.86 -14.42 12.64
CA PHE A 23 9.77 -14.21 13.57
C PHE A 23 8.76 -15.35 13.39
N PRO A 24 8.35 -16.06 14.46
CA PRO A 24 7.46 -17.20 14.36
C PRO A 24 6.13 -16.84 13.67
N PRO A 25 5.69 -17.56 12.63
CA PRO A 25 4.44 -17.26 11.91
C PRO A 25 3.21 -17.24 12.82
N SER A 26 3.16 -18.12 13.82
CA SER A 26 2.06 -18.20 14.81
C SER A 26 1.87 -16.93 15.64
N GLU A 27 2.89 -16.08 15.69
CA GLU A 27 2.88 -14.84 16.46
C GLU A 27 2.66 -13.59 15.58
N ILE A 28 2.57 -13.77 14.27
CA ILE A 28 2.30 -12.68 13.32
C ILE A 28 0.78 -12.64 13.05
N TYR A 29 0.17 -11.47 13.25
CA TYR A 29 -1.26 -11.22 12.98
C TYR A 29 -2.20 -12.29 13.57
N ASN A 30 -1.94 -12.78 14.79
CA ASN A 30 -2.69 -13.86 15.43
C ASN A 30 -2.78 -15.15 14.57
N GLY A 31 -1.71 -15.47 13.83
CA GLY A 31 -1.66 -16.61 12.91
C GLY A 31 -2.12 -16.29 11.48
N GLY A 32 -2.46 -15.03 11.18
CA GLY A 32 -2.83 -14.55 9.85
C GLY A 32 -1.64 -14.30 8.91
N ASP A 33 -0.48 -14.86 9.20
CA ASP A 33 0.71 -14.74 8.36
C ASP A 33 0.56 -15.59 7.10
N TYR A 34 0.30 -14.95 5.97
CA TYR A 34 0.17 -15.62 4.68
C TYR A 34 1.53 -16.01 4.08
N LEU A 35 2.65 -15.42 4.53
CA LEU A 35 3.92 -15.58 3.85
C LEU A 35 4.40 -17.05 3.80
N PRO A 36 4.25 -17.92 4.82
CA PRO A 36 4.62 -19.33 4.72
C PRO A 36 3.97 -20.05 3.53
N ASP A 37 2.66 -19.85 3.34
CA ASP A 37 1.88 -20.51 2.29
C ASP A 37 2.17 -19.96 0.89
N TYR A 38 2.59 -18.69 0.82
CA TYR A 38 2.76 -17.96 -0.43
C TYR A 38 4.22 -17.72 -0.82
N PHE A 39 5.20 -18.01 0.04
CA PHE A 39 6.61 -17.66 -0.19
C PHE A 39 7.14 -18.13 -1.55
N HIS A 40 6.97 -19.43 -1.85
CA HIS A 40 7.48 -20.01 -3.09
C HIS A 40 6.77 -19.49 -4.34
N VAL A 41 5.51 -19.08 -4.22
CA VAL A 41 4.76 -18.46 -5.32
C VAL A 41 5.22 -17.02 -5.51
N LEU A 42 5.32 -16.27 -4.42
CA LEU A 42 5.69 -14.86 -4.44
C LEU A 42 7.12 -14.65 -4.92
N ILE A 43 8.05 -15.56 -4.63
CA ILE A 43 9.45 -15.42 -5.05
C ILE A 43 9.64 -15.71 -6.55
N ASP A 44 8.72 -16.45 -7.16
CA ASP A 44 8.72 -16.74 -8.61
C ASP A 44 8.04 -15.65 -9.43
N MET A 45 7.31 -14.73 -8.80
CA MET A 45 6.67 -13.62 -9.48
C MET A 45 7.74 -12.62 -9.97
N PRO A 46 7.78 -12.29 -11.27
CA PRO A 46 8.86 -11.48 -11.86
C PRO A 46 8.88 -10.03 -11.37
N ASN A 47 7.74 -9.54 -10.87
CA ASN A 47 7.59 -8.20 -10.31
C ASN A 47 7.83 -8.14 -8.80
N ASN A 48 8.14 -9.27 -8.16
CA ASN A 48 8.44 -9.35 -6.74
C ASN A 48 9.94 -9.34 -6.49
N GLU A 49 10.34 -8.61 -5.46
CA GLU A 49 11.70 -8.57 -4.96
C GLU A 49 11.71 -8.83 -3.46
N MET A 50 12.47 -9.84 -3.03
CA MET A 50 12.60 -10.22 -1.64
C MET A 50 14.02 -10.02 -1.14
N TYR A 51 14.14 -9.32 0.00
CA TYR A 51 15.43 -9.04 0.62
C TYR A 51 15.41 -9.33 2.11
N ALA A 52 16.55 -9.76 2.62
CA ALA A 52 16.79 -9.96 4.04
C ALA A 52 17.89 -9.01 4.54
N ALA A 53 17.69 -8.46 5.74
CA ALA A 53 18.75 -7.84 6.52
C ALA A 53 19.49 -8.94 7.29
N VAL A 54 20.82 -8.98 7.12
CA VAL A 54 21.67 -10.05 7.64
C VAL A 54 22.80 -9.45 8.49
N ILE A 55 23.02 -10.03 9.68
CA ILE A 55 24.19 -9.76 10.54
C ILE A 55 24.98 -11.06 10.68
N GLY A 56 26.22 -11.07 10.20
CA GLY A 56 26.95 -12.34 10.01
C GLY A 56 26.19 -13.21 9.01
N ASP A 57 25.69 -14.35 9.48
CA ASP A 57 24.82 -15.29 8.75
C ASP A 57 23.36 -15.30 9.25
N LYS A 58 23.05 -14.50 10.29
CA LYS A 58 21.72 -14.45 10.90
C LYS A 58 20.82 -13.48 10.15
N PHE A 59 19.65 -13.96 9.74
CA PHE A 59 18.59 -13.11 9.18
C PHE A 59 17.91 -12.41 10.35
N VAL A 60 17.94 -11.08 10.34
CA VAL A 60 17.38 -10.23 11.42
C VAL A 60 16.18 -9.40 10.97
N GLY A 61 15.99 -9.27 9.66
CA GLY A 61 14.82 -8.67 9.04
C GLY A 61 14.59 -9.19 7.62
N PHE A 62 13.36 -9.05 7.13
CA PHE A 62 12.91 -9.47 5.82
C PHE A 62 11.92 -8.45 5.27
N THR A 63 11.89 -8.31 3.95
CA THR A 63 10.88 -7.55 3.25
C THR A 63 10.63 -8.10 1.85
N LEU A 64 9.38 -8.05 1.43
CA LEU A 64 8.92 -8.31 0.07
C LEU A 64 8.32 -7.02 -0.49
N MET A 65 8.80 -6.63 -1.67
CA MET A 65 8.23 -5.57 -2.47
C MET A 65 7.71 -6.09 -3.79
N THR A 66 6.66 -5.44 -4.29
CA THR A 66 6.09 -5.70 -5.60
C THR A 66 6.11 -4.44 -6.43
N THR A 67 6.61 -4.54 -7.66
CA THR A 67 6.63 -3.45 -8.62
C THR A 67 5.38 -3.51 -9.49
N VAL A 68 4.66 -2.40 -9.61
CA VAL A 68 3.39 -2.30 -10.36
C VAL A 68 3.33 -0.98 -11.14
N ASP A 69 2.25 -0.76 -11.88
CA ASP A 69 1.97 0.51 -12.58
C ASP A 69 3.06 0.89 -13.60
N ASP A 70 3.40 -0.01 -14.54
CA ASP A 70 4.53 0.17 -15.47
C ASP A 70 5.87 0.46 -14.77
N ARG A 71 6.06 -0.15 -13.59
CA ARG A 71 7.22 0.03 -12.72
C ARG A 71 7.34 1.41 -12.09
N ARG A 72 6.26 2.20 -12.09
CA ARG A 72 6.23 3.52 -11.45
C ARG A 72 5.82 3.47 -10.00
N SER A 73 5.30 2.33 -9.53
CA SER A 73 4.96 2.12 -8.13
C SER A 73 5.66 0.91 -7.54
N ILE A 74 6.06 1.04 -6.28
CA ILE A 74 6.52 -0.05 -5.43
C ILE A 74 5.52 -0.24 -4.29
N VAL A 75 5.22 -1.50 -3.98
CA VAL A 75 4.28 -1.88 -2.93
C VAL A 75 5.02 -2.75 -1.93
N THR A 76 5.10 -2.30 -0.68
CA THR A 76 5.61 -3.18 0.40
C THR A 76 4.50 -4.15 0.79
N ARG A 77 4.73 -5.46 0.59
CA ARG A 77 3.71 -6.50 0.84
C ARG A 77 3.91 -7.25 2.15
N ALA A 78 5.16 -7.59 2.46
CA ALA A 78 5.49 -8.29 3.70
C ALA A 78 6.75 -7.72 4.33
N GLY A 79 6.80 -7.75 5.66
CA GLY A 79 7.95 -7.31 6.43
C GLY A 79 8.05 -8.08 7.73
N ARG A 80 9.26 -8.48 8.10
CA ARG A 80 9.55 -9.08 9.41
C ARG A 80 10.79 -8.46 10.00
N VAL A 81 10.79 -8.25 11.31
CA VAL A 81 12.00 -7.90 12.07
C VAL A 81 11.99 -8.77 13.31
N SER A 82 13.10 -9.47 13.54
CA SER A 82 13.25 -10.31 14.73
C SER A 82 13.09 -9.51 16.01
N LYS A 83 12.51 -10.11 17.06
CA LYS A 83 12.22 -9.45 18.35
C LYS A 83 13.45 -8.75 18.95
N GLU A 84 14.60 -9.42 18.88
CA GLU A 84 15.89 -8.88 19.36
C GLU A 84 16.30 -7.58 18.66
N TYR A 85 15.83 -7.34 17.44
CA TYR A 85 16.16 -6.18 16.62
C TYR A 85 14.99 -5.22 16.37
N ALA A 86 13.81 -5.53 16.94
CA ALA A 86 12.66 -4.64 16.91
C ALA A 86 13.01 -3.28 17.56
N GLY A 87 12.44 -2.19 17.03
CA GLY A 87 12.72 -0.83 17.49
C GLY A 87 14.10 -0.27 17.11
N LYS A 88 15.02 -1.07 16.57
CA LYS A 88 16.38 -0.61 16.16
C LYS A 88 16.41 0.02 14.76
N GLY A 89 15.26 0.18 14.12
CA GLY A 89 15.11 0.82 12.81
C GLY A 89 15.50 -0.05 11.61
N ILE A 90 15.50 -1.38 11.75
CA ILE A 90 15.83 -2.32 10.66
C ILE A 90 14.88 -2.16 9.47
N ALA A 91 13.57 -2.15 9.71
CA ALA A 91 12.57 -2.01 8.65
C ALA A 91 12.77 -0.73 7.82
N GLY A 92 12.92 0.42 8.48
CA GLY A 92 13.15 1.69 7.79
C GLY A 92 14.48 1.74 7.02
N MET A 93 15.52 1.08 7.53
CA MET A 93 16.80 0.93 6.81
C MET A 93 16.63 0.07 5.56
N MET A 94 15.90 -1.06 5.64
CA MET A 94 15.64 -1.93 4.49
C MET A 94 14.82 -1.20 3.42
N LEU A 95 13.75 -0.50 3.80
CA LEU A 95 12.96 0.30 2.84
C LEU A 95 13.82 1.37 2.17
N THR A 96 14.61 2.12 2.95
CA THR A 96 15.52 3.14 2.40
C THR A 96 16.57 2.53 1.47
N TRP A 97 17.10 1.35 1.82
CA TRP A 97 18.08 0.65 0.99
C TRP A 97 17.46 0.20 -0.33
N MET A 98 16.26 -0.37 -0.33
CA MET A 98 15.60 -0.77 -1.58
C MET A 98 15.29 0.43 -2.47
N ASP A 99 14.86 1.54 -1.87
CA ASP A 99 14.48 2.74 -2.59
C ASP A 99 15.64 3.58 -3.09
N LYS A 100 16.88 3.41 -2.59
CA LYS A 100 18.01 4.31 -2.94
C LYS A 100 19.35 3.61 -3.16
N GLY A 101 19.51 2.39 -2.67
CA GLY A 101 20.79 1.69 -2.60
C GLY A 101 20.78 0.27 -3.16
N SER A 102 19.62 -0.22 -3.63
CA SER A 102 19.53 -1.51 -4.30
C SER A 102 20.18 -1.41 -5.68
N PRO A 103 20.87 -2.46 -6.16
CA PRO A 103 21.27 -2.57 -7.56
C PRO A 103 20.09 -2.50 -8.54
N LEU A 104 18.87 -2.70 -8.03
CA LEU A 104 17.61 -2.58 -8.74
C LEU A 104 16.93 -1.23 -8.50
N TYR A 105 17.64 -0.22 -7.97
CA TYR A 105 17.10 1.13 -7.83
C TYR A 105 16.55 1.62 -9.17
N ARG A 106 15.30 2.06 -9.15
CA ARG A 106 14.54 2.46 -10.33
C ARG A 106 14.23 3.94 -10.24
N PRO A 107 14.97 4.82 -10.94
CA PRO A 107 14.67 6.24 -10.93
C PRO A 107 13.27 6.55 -11.49
N GLU A 108 12.68 5.62 -12.24
CA GLU A 108 11.30 5.70 -12.73
C GLU A 108 10.21 5.47 -11.67
N VAL A 109 10.56 4.97 -10.47
CA VAL A 109 9.58 4.79 -9.39
C VAL A 109 9.20 6.15 -8.81
N LEU A 110 7.91 6.46 -8.90
CA LEU A 110 7.31 7.70 -8.43
C LEU A 110 6.59 7.52 -7.08
N TRP A 111 6.05 6.33 -6.84
CA TRP A 111 5.16 6.08 -5.71
C TRP A 111 5.60 4.89 -4.87
N HIS A 112 5.63 5.08 -3.55
CA HIS A 112 5.67 3.99 -2.59
C HIS A 112 4.27 3.85 -1.99
N LYS A 113 3.63 2.71 -2.27
CA LYS A 113 2.30 2.38 -1.75
C LYS A 113 2.40 1.33 -0.65
N THR A 114 1.50 1.38 0.31
CA THR A 114 1.36 0.35 1.34
C THR A 114 -0.12 0.09 1.56
N ILE A 115 -0.46 -1.15 1.86
CA ILE A 115 -1.77 -1.56 2.36
C ILE A 115 -1.58 -2.17 3.74
N GLY A 116 -2.48 -1.85 4.68
CA GLY A 116 -2.51 -2.46 6.01
C GLY A 116 -2.40 -1.48 7.16
N ASN A 117 -2.45 -2.04 8.38
CA ASN A 117 -2.40 -1.27 9.61
C ASN A 117 -1.03 -0.58 9.78
N THR A 118 -1.03 0.75 9.77
CA THR A 118 0.19 1.56 9.83
C THR A 118 0.75 1.73 11.25
N THR A 119 0.05 1.25 12.29
CA THR A 119 0.44 1.40 13.71
C THR A 119 1.87 0.91 13.99
N HIS A 120 2.31 -0.14 13.30
CA HIS A 120 3.68 -0.68 13.42
C HIS A 120 4.52 -0.51 12.15
N SER A 121 4.02 0.27 11.19
CA SER A 121 4.75 0.59 9.96
C SER A 121 5.90 1.56 10.25
N PRO A 122 7.06 1.42 9.59
CA PRO A 122 8.12 2.42 9.65
C PRO A 122 7.77 3.72 8.91
N LEU A 123 6.69 3.76 8.12
CA LEU A 123 6.36 4.87 7.23
C LEU A 123 6.14 6.21 7.97
N PRO A 124 5.38 6.29 9.08
CA PRO A 124 5.23 7.55 9.80
C PRO A 124 6.58 8.15 10.23
N GLN A 125 7.54 7.33 10.68
CA GLN A 125 8.86 7.83 11.06
C GLN A 125 9.71 8.21 9.85
N LEU A 126 9.53 7.57 8.69
CA LEU A 126 10.21 7.94 7.45
C LEU A 126 9.66 9.24 6.86
N ILE A 127 8.35 9.45 6.95
CA ILE A 127 7.67 10.71 6.58
C ILE A 127 8.15 11.85 7.48
N ASN A 128 8.15 11.66 8.80
CA ASN A 128 8.62 12.68 9.76
C ASN A 128 10.10 13.05 9.57
N LYS A 129 10.90 12.15 8.99
CA LYS A 129 12.31 12.40 8.64
C LYS A 129 12.50 13.04 7.27
N GLY A 130 11.43 13.33 6.53
CA GLY A 130 11.48 13.87 5.18
C GLY A 130 12.05 12.89 4.15
N ILE A 131 12.06 11.59 4.45
CA ILE A 131 12.49 10.55 3.49
C ILE A 131 11.40 10.31 2.46
N TYR A 132 10.14 10.32 2.90
CA TYR A 132 8.96 10.25 2.05
C TYR A 132 8.04 11.45 2.30
N ASN A 133 7.27 11.80 1.28
CA ASN A 133 6.16 12.73 1.40
C ASN A 133 4.86 11.91 1.40
N LYS A 134 4.01 12.11 2.41
CA LYS A 134 2.66 11.54 2.40
C LYS A 134 1.84 12.28 1.35
N ILE A 135 1.32 11.54 0.37
CA ILE A 135 0.54 12.09 -0.73
C ILE A 135 -0.95 11.87 -0.49
N VAL A 136 -1.32 10.64 -0.17
CA VAL A 136 -2.70 10.22 0.06
C VAL A 136 -2.75 9.13 1.11
N GLU A 137 -3.83 9.06 1.87
CA GLU A 137 -4.21 7.95 2.74
C GLU A 137 -5.71 7.76 2.62
N GLN A 138 -6.12 6.51 2.42
CA GLN A 138 -7.51 6.13 2.18
C GLN A 138 -7.88 4.98 3.11
N ASP A 139 -9.12 4.99 3.59
CA ASP A 139 -9.65 3.89 4.38
C ASP A 139 -10.00 2.70 3.47
N LEU A 140 -9.53 1.51 3.86
CA LEU A 140 -9.91 0.27 3.21
C LEU A 140 -11.24 -0.22 3.77
N ARG A 141 -12.23 -0.40 2.90
CA ARG A 141 -13.50 -1.03 3.25
C ARG A 141 -13.38 -2.53 3.06
N PHE A 142 -13.31 -3.27 4.17
CA PHE A 142 -13.35 -4.72 4.16
C PHE A 142 -14.80 -5.20 4.12
N TYR A 143 -15.07 -6.20 3.30
CA TYR A 143 -16.32 -6.95 3.32
C TYR A 143 -16.01 -8.36 3.80
N ASP A 144 -16.17 -8.60 5.10
CA ASP A 144 -16.02 -9.93 5.68
C ASP A 144 -17.24 -10.78 5.36
N THR A 145 -17.01 -11.97 4.83
CA THR A 145 -18.09 -12.90 4.51
C THR A 145 -17.58 -14.33 4.62
N CYS A 146 -18.42 -15.23 5.17
CA CYS A 146 -18.03 -16.60 5.42
C CYS A 146 -17.71 -17.32 4.10
N LYS A 147 -16.60 -18.07 4.06
CA LYS A 147 -16.16 -18.83 2.87
C LYS A 147 -17.27 -19.66 2.22
N GLY A 148 -18.11 -20.32 3.02
CA GLY A 148 -19.27 -21.08 2.51
C GLY A 148 -20.38 -20.19 1.95
N THR A 149 -20.64 -19.04 2.58
CA THR A 149 -21.58 -18.04 2.07
C THR A 149 -21.08 -17.42 0.78
N LEU A 150 -19.78 -17.09 0.67
CA LEU A 150 -19.18 -16.62 -0.57
C LEU A 150 -19.23 -17.69 -1.63
N GLN A 151 -18.80 -18.92 -1.37
CA GLN A 151 -18.81 -19.98 -2.38
C GLN A 151 -20.23 -20.28 -2.85
N ASN A 152 -21.20 -20.38 -1.94
CA ASN A 152 -22.60 -20.57 -2.31
C ASN A 152 -23.13 -19.34 -3.07
N LYS A 153 -22.86 -18.12 -2.60
CA LYS A 153 -23.31 -16.89 -3.25
C LYS A 153 -22.62 -16.65 -4.60
N TYR A 154 -21.33 -16.95 -4.74
CA TYR A 154 -20.57 -16.89 -5.99
C TYR A 154 -21.04 -17.98 -6.96
N ASN A 155 -21.20 -19.22 -6.49
CA ASN A 155 -21.73 -20.30 -7.34
C ASN A 155 -23.17 -20.00 -7.76
N VAL A 156 -23.99 -19.40 -6.90
CA VAL A 156 -25.33 -18.90 -7.25
C VAL A 156 -25.21 -17.72 -8.21
N ILE A 157 -24.35 -16.75 -8.00
CA ILE A 157 -24.19 -15.57 -8.86
C ILE A 157 -23.68 -15.95 -10.27
N ILE A 158 -22.72 -16.88 -10.35
CA ILE A 158 -22.13 -17.36 -11.62
C ILE A 158 -23.08 -18.33 -12.33
N ASN A 159 -23.78 -19.21 -11.60
CA ASN A 159 -24.62 -20.26 -12.21
C ASN A 159 -26.14 -19.97 -12.16
N SER A 160 -26.60 -18.85 -11.58
CA SER A 160 -28.04 -18.56 -11.54
C SER A 160 -28.54 -18.13 -12.91
N ASN A 161 -29.26 -19.05 -13.55
CA ASN A 161 -30.29 -18.69 -14.52
C ASN A 161 -31.57 -18.15 -13.84
N GLU A 162 -31.63 -18.22 -12.50
CA GLU A 162 -32.86 -18.05 -11.70
C GLU A 162 -33.04 -16.64 -11.12
N ASN A 163 -32.01 -15.78 -11.11
CA ASN A 163 -32.16 -14.38 -10.73
C ASN A 163 -31.77 -13.45 -11.89
N PRO A 164 -32.75 -13.02 -12.72
CA PRO A 164 -32.46 -12.28 -13.96
C PRO A 164 -31.82 -10.90 -13.74
N SER A 165 -31.78 -10.41 -12.50
CA SER A 165 -31.27 -9.08 -12.14
C SER A 165 -29.75 -8.98 -11.97
N PHE A 166 -29.05 -10.11 -11.80
CA PHE A 166 -27.59 -10.10 -11.59
C PHE A 166 -26.92 -11.31 -12.25
N LYS A 167 -26.38 -11.10 -13.45
CA LYS A 167 -25.52 -12.08 -14.13
C LYS A 167 -24.07 -11.69 -13.97
N ALA A 168 -23.25 -12.65 -13.54
CA ALA A 168 -21.83 -12.47 -13.34
C ALA A 168 -21.04 -13.34 -14.30
N GLU A 169 -20.08 -12.74 -14.99
CA GLU A 169 -19.19 -13.43 -15.92
C GLU A 169 -17.75 -13.30 -15.40
N SER A 170 -17.02 -14.42 -15.33
CA SER A 170 -15.58 -14.38 -15.13
C SER A 170 -14.95 -13.73 -16.35
N ILE A 171 -14.05 -12.79 -16.13
CA ILE A 171 -13.31 -12.14 -17.20
C ILE A 171 -11.84 -12.56 -17.14
N ASP A 172 -11.20 -12.65 -18.31
CA ASP A 172 -9.78 -12.91 -18.42
C ASP A 172 -8.96 -11.60 -18.39
N GLU A 173 -7.63 -11.74 -18.42
CA GLU A 173 -6.69 -10.63 -18.46
C GLU A 173 -6.99 -9.67 -19.61
N LYS A 174 -7.35 -10.19 -20.79
CA LYS A 174 -7.56 -9.39 -21.99
C LYS A 174 -8.80 -8.50 -21.83
N VAL A 175 -9.91 -9.08 -21.40
CA VAL A 175 -11.16 -8.34 -21.18
C VAL A 175 -10.99 -7.32 -20.05
N LEU A 176 -10.27 -7.66 -18.98
CA LEU A 176 -9.96 -6.67 -17.95
C LEU A 176 -9.10 -5.54 -18.52
N GLY A 177 -8.08 -5.85 -19.30
CA GLY A 177 -7.22 -4.86 -19.96
C GLY A 177 -8.03 -3.87 -20.80
N GLU A 178 -8.97 -4.37 -21.62
CA GLU A 178 -9.88 -3.54 -22.42
C GLU A 178 -10.75 -2.60 -21.54
N ILE A 179 -11.26 -3.10 -20.41
CA ILE A 179 -12.02 -2.28 -19.45
C ILE A 179 -11.13 -1.19 -18.84
N LEU A 180 -9.89 -1.51 -18.47
CA LEU A 180 -8.94 -0.54 -17.87
C LEU A 180 -8.39 0.48 -18.88
N ALA A 181 -8.37 0.12 -20.16
CA ALA A 181 -8.03 1.02 -21.26
C ALA A 181 -9.21 1.94 -21.67
N SER A 182 -10.46 1.52 -21.42
CA SER A 182 -11.66 2.26 -21.82
C SER A 182 -11.76 3.62 -21.13
N THR A 183 -11.92 4.70 -21.91
CA THR A 183 -12.24 6.04 -21.40
C THR A 183 -13.69 6.14 -20.94
N ASP A 184 -14.56 5.31 -21.47
CA ASP A 184 -16.01 5.39 -21.26
C ASP A 184 -16.42 4.55 -20.05
N HIS A 185 -15.86 3.36 -19.85
CA HIS A 185 -16.27 2.45 -18.78
C HIS A 185 -15.45 2.59 -17.51
N LYS A 186 -14.14 2.82 -17.63
CA LYS A 186 -13.24 2.89 -16.47
C LYS A 186 -13.67 3.92 -15.42
N PRO A 187 -14.05 5.18 -15.77
CA PRO A 187 -14.38 6.18 -14.74
C PRO A 187 -15.59 5.79 -13.90
N TYR A 188 -16.51 4.98 -14.43
CA TYR A 188 -17.68 4.51 -13.68
C TYR A 188 -17.36 3.32 -12.76
N LEU A 189 -16.45 2.44 -13.19
CA LEU A 189 -16.08 1.25 -12.42
C LEU A 189 -15.00 1.55 -11.37
N PHE A 190 -14.07 2.43 -11.70
CA PHE A 190 -12.89 2.79 -10.91
C PHE A 190 -12.77 4.32 -10.85
N PRO A 191 -13.66 5.01 -10.11
CA PRO A 191 -13.70 6.48 -10.09
C PRO A 191 -12.41 7.11 -9.56
N GLU A 192 -11.73 6.43 -8.64
CA GLU A 192 -10.42 6.85 -8.11
C GLU A 192 -9.24 6.36 -8.97
N ASN A 193 -9.53 5.71 -10.11
CA ASN A 193 -8.53 5.12 -11.00
C ASN A 193 -7.58 4.13 -10.29
N GLU A 194 -8.08 3.45 -9.26
CA GLU A 194 -7.34 2.46 -8.45
C GLU A 194 -8.17 1.21 -8.18
N ILE A 195 -7.48 0.08 -8.01
CA ILE A 195 -8.03 -1.24 -7.72
C ILE A 195 -7.16 -1.90 -6.65
N VAL A 196 -7.77 -2.42 -5.59
CA VAL A 196 -7.07 -3.24 -4.61
C VAL A 196 -7.34 -4.71 -4.91
N SER A 197 -6.28 -5.48 -5.16
CA SER A 197 -6.37 -6.93 -5.37
C SER A 197 -5.17 -7.60 -4.69
N ASP A 198 -5.41 -8.68 -3.94
CA ASP A 198 -4.41 -9.41 -3.15
C ASP A 198 -3.51 -8.50 -2.28
N ASP A 199 -4.12 -7.51 -1.61
CA ASP A 199 -3.44 -6.48 -0.81
C ASP A 199 -2.43 -5.63 -1.61
N VAL A 200 -2.66 -5.47 -2.92
CA VAL A 200 -1.87 -4.61 -3.81
C VAL A 200 -2.76 -3.52 -4.41
N PRO A 201 -2.45 -2.22 -4.21
CA PRO A 201 -3.18 -1.09 -4.80
C PRO A 201 -2.64 -0.77 -6.19
N PHE A 202 -3.27 -1.35 -7.21
CA PHE A 202 -2.98 -1.09 -8.62
C PHE A 202 -3.64 0.19 -9.11
N MET A 203 -2.98 0.94 -9.98
CA MET A 203 -3.69 1.89 -10.84
C MET A 203 -4.59 1.12 -11.83
N ALA A 204 -5.74 1.68 -12.17
CA ALA A 204 -6.65 1.15 -13.18
C ALA A 204 -6.10 1.43 -14.60
N ILE A 205 -5.01 0.73 -14.95
CA ILE A 205 -4.35 0.79 -16.26
C ILE A 205 -4.24 -0.60 -16.86
N GLU A 206 -4.26 -0.68 -18.18
CA GLU A 206 -4.24 -1.93 -18.94
C GLU A 206 -3.09 -2.86 -18.54
N SER A 207 -1.88 -2.32 -18.35
CA SER A 207 -0.68 -3.11 -18.04
C SER A 207 -0.70 -3.80 -16.68
N ASN A 208 -1.62 -3.43 -15.79
CA ASN A 208 -1.83 -4.13 -14.52
C ASN A 208 -2.78 -5.32 -14.64
N ALA A 209 -3.51 -5.48 -15.74
CA ALA A 209 -4.44 -6.60 -15.94
C ALA A 209 -3.80 -7.99 -15.71
N PRO A 210 -2.59 -8.33 -16.22
CA PRO A 210 -1.93 -9.61 -15.94
C PRO A 210 -1.56 -9.83 -14.47
N LEU A 211 -1.38 -8.73 -13.71
CA LEU A 211 -1.03 -8.77 -12.31
C LEU A 211 -2.27 -8.94 -11.42
N ILE A 212 -3.40 -8.39 -11.87
CA ILE A 212 -4.71 -8.49 -11.21
C ILE A 212 -5.37 -9.83 -11.52
N VAL A 213 -5.43 -10.23 -12.79
CA VAL A 213 -5.96 -11.54 -13.21
C VAL A 213 -4.82 -12.55 -13.15
N SER A 214 -4.60 -13.11 -11.97
CA SER A 214 -3.61 -14.16 -11.75
C SER A 214 -4.25 -15.55 -11.74
N LYS A 215 -3.43 -16.62 -11.78
CA LYS A 215 -3.90 -18.01 -11.61
C LYS A 215 -4.72 -18.24 -10.32
N ARG A 216 -4.66 -17.32 -9.35
CA ARG A 216 -5.35 -17.41 -8.07
C ARG A 216 -6.45 -16.35 -7.89
N THR A 217 -6.57 -15.41 -8.82
CA THR A 217 -7.48 -14.27 -8.71
C THR A 217 -8.50 -14.37 -9.83
N THR A 218 -9.78 -14.52 -9.47
CA THR A 218 -10.89 -14.49 -10.43
C THR A 218 -11.53 -13.12 -10.37
N VAL A 219 -11.54 -12.42 -11.50
CA VAL A 219 -12.28 -11.16 -11.64
C VAL A 219 -13.61 -11.47 -12.28
N VAL A 220 -14.67 -10.93 -11.70
CA VAL A 220 -16.04 -11.16 -12.13
C VAL A 220 -16.71 -9.82 -12.38
N VAL A 221 -17.39 -9.69 -13.52
CA VAL A 221 -18.16 -8.50 -13.86
C VAL A 221 -19.64 -8.84 -13.79
N GLY A 222 -20.39 -8.04 -13.03
CA GLY A 222 -21.84 -8.11 -12.98
C GLY A 222 -22.49 -7.25 -14.07
N LYS A 223 -23.29 -7.85 -14.94
CA LYS A 223 -24.25 -7.09 -15.77
C LYS A 223 -25.48 -6.78 -14.91
N ARG A 224 -25.59 -5.54 -14.43
CA ARG A 224 -26.88 -5.00 -13.98
C ARG A 224 -27.62 -4.46 -15.18
N SER A 225 -28.74 -5.09 -15.56
CA SER A 225 -29.77 -4.41 -16.34
C SER A 225 -30.27 -3.24 -15.50
N ARG A 226 -30.13 -2.02 -16.02
CA ARG A 226 -30.65 -0.75 -15.49
C ARG A 226 -31.79 -0.97 -14.48
N ILE A 227 -31.46 -0.86 -13.19
CA ILE A 227 -32.47 -0.71 -12.14
C ILE A 227 -32.54 0.80 -11.94
N ASP A 228 -33.70 1.38 -12.23
CA ASP A 228 -34.02 2.74 -11.81
C ASP A 228 -33.71 2.84 -10.31
N PHE A 229 -32.98 3.87 -9.89
CA PHE A 229 -32.48 4.07 -8.52
C PHE A 229 -33.59 4.26 -7.45
N ASP A 230 -34.84 3.86 -7.74
CA ASP A 230 -36.02 4.08 -6.90
C ASP A 230 -36.37 2.90 -5.97
N GLU A 231 -35.73 1.74 -6.10
CA GLU A 231 -35.91 0.64 -5.12
C GLU A 231 -34.67 0.44 -4.24
N GLY A 232 -34.52 1.37 -3.29
CA GLY A 232 -34.12 1.10 -1.91
C GLY A 232 -32.96 0.14 -1.67
N PHE A 233 -31.72 0.63 -1.85
CA PHE A 233 -30.62 0.19 -1.00
C PHE A 233 -30.82 0.87 0.36
N ASP A 234 -31.59 0.27 1.27
CA ASP A 234 -31.77 0.84 2.60
C ASP A 234 -30.48 0.62 3.40
N ILE A 235 -29.64 1.66 3.44
CA ILE A 235 -28.48 1.76 4.32
C ILE A 235 -28.83 1.53 5.80
N ASN A 236 -30.11 1.55 6.16
CA ASN A 236 -30.61 1.28 7.51
C ASN A 236 -31.16 -0.14 7.70
N ASP A 237 -30.97 -1.07 6.75
CA ASP A 237 -31.38 -2.47 6.92
C ASP A 237 -30.76 -3.06 8.22
N PRO A 238 -31.58 -3.34 9.25
CA PRO A 238 -31.09 -3.78 10.55
C PRO A 238 -30.47 -5.18 10.52
N ASP A 239 -30.71 -5.99 9.47
CA ASP A 239 -30.07 -7.30 9.32
C ASP A 239 -28.64 -7.20 8.74
N LEU A 240 -28.31 -6.12 8.02
CA LEU A 240 -26.92 -5.77 7.66
C LEU A 240 -26.13 -5.21 8.86
N LEU A 241 -26.81 -4.66 9.86
CA LEU A 241 -26.23 -4.10 11.09
C LEU A 241 -26.09 -5.13 12.24
N ARG A 242 -26.55 -6.37 12.06
CA ARG A 242 -26.63 -7.39 13.13
C ARG A 242 -25.38 -8.24 13.33
N THR A 243 -24.43 -8.22 12.42
CA THR A 243 -23.07 -8.72 12.72
C THR A 243 -22.23 -7.54 13.16
N PRO A 244 -21.84 -7.44 14.44
CA PRO A 244 -21.01 -6.34 14.88
C PRO A 244 -19.69 -6.43 14.12
N PRO A 245 -19.27 -5.40 13.35
CA PRO A 245 -17.85 -5.21 13.18
C PRO A 245 -17.30 -5.03 14.59
N HIS A 246 -16.26 -5.79 14.95
CA HIS A 246 -15.48 -5.49 16.14
C HIS A 246 -14.72 -4.16 15.91
N THR A 247 -15.44 -3.05 15.83
CA THR A 247 -14.92 -1.72 16.07
C THR A 247 -14.97 -1.48 17.57
N SER A 248 -13.81 -1.49 18.20
CA SER A 248 -13.59 -0.77 19.46
C SER A 248 -12.98 0.62 19.16
N PRO A 249 -13.16 1.61 20.04
CA PRO A 249 -13.78 2.88 19.66
C PRO A 249 -12.83 4.10 19.53
N VAL A 250 -13.23 4.99 18.62
CA VAL A 250 -13.30 6.49 18.62
C VAL A 250 -12.30 7.35 19.42
N ILE A 251 -11.92 8.47 18.78
CA ILE A 251 -11.66 9.87 19.23
C ILE A 251 -10.33 10.36 18.58
N ASN A 252 -10.26 11.39 17.73
CA ASN A 252 -10.78 12.74 17.95
C ASN A 252 -11.09 13.54 16.68
N THR A 253 -12.11 14.38 16.83
CA THR A 253 -12.68 15.36 15.91
C THR A 253 -11.87 16.67 15.90
N GLU A 254 -10.90 16.86 15.01
CA GLU A 254 -10.29 18.19 14.77
C GLU A 254 -9.83 18.45 13.31
N SER A 255 -10.16 17.61 12.33
CA SER A 255 -9.53 17.73 11.00
C SER A 255 -10.18 18.69 10.01
N LYS A 256 -11.36 19.28 10.28
CA LYS A 256 -12.01 20.18 9.31
C LYS A 256 -11.52 21.63 9.37
N GLU A 257 -11.22 22.18 10.54
CA GLU A 257 -10.66 23.54 10.65
C GLU A 257 -9.18 23.61 10.26
N ALA A 258 -8.43 22.52 10.44
CA ALA A 258 -7.02 22.43 10.04
C ALA A 258 -6.83 22.46 8.52
N ILE A 259 -7.74 21.85 7.75
CA ILE A 259 -7.68 21.83 6.28
C ILE A 259 -8.04 23.21 5.70
N GLN A 260 -9.01 23.91 6.29
CA GLN A 260 -9.41 25.24 5.83
C GLN A 260 -8.38 26.32 6.20
N THR A 261 -7.70 26.18 7.35
CA THR A 261 -6.58 27.05 7.74
C THR A 261 -5.35 26.83 6.86
N ALA A 262 -5.09 25.59 6.42
CA ALA A 262 -3.97 25.28 5.53
C ALA A 262 -4.16 25.83 4.10
N MET A 263 -5.40 25.92 3.60
CA MET A 263 -5.68 26.47 2.27
C MET A 263 -5.67 28.00 2.21
N LEU A 264 -5.96 28.69 3.32
CA LEU A 264 -5.94 30.17 3.39
C LEU A 264 -4.56 30.78 3.69
N ALA A 265 -3.59 29.97 4.15
CA ALA A 265 -2.23 30.44 4.49
C ALA A 265 -1.25 30.45 3.29
N ALA A 266 -1.72 30.17 2.06
CA ALA A 266 -0.90 30.21 0.87
C ALA A 266 -0.65 31.67 0.38
N ARG A 267 0.37 32.29 1.00
CA ARG A 267 1.13 33.53 0.67
C ARG A 267 0.55 34.82 1.29
N PRO A 268 1.38 35.62 2.02
CA PRO A 268 2.76 35.99 1.69
C PRO A 268 3.83 35.69 2.77
N ASP A 269 5.08 35.61 2.32
CA ASP A 269 6.38 35.60 3.04
C ASP A 269 6.47 34.89 4.41
N THR A 270 7.17 33.74 4.43
CA THR A 270 7.48 33.01 5.66
C THR A 270 8.58 33.70 6.50
N PRO A 271 8.56 33.58 7.84
CA PRO A 271 9.56 34.18 8.75
C PRO A 271 11.02 33.79 8.46
N TYR A 272 11.22 32.67 7.76
CA TYR A 272 12.53 32.19 7.35
C TYR A 272 13.19 33.11 6.30
N GLN A 273 12.40 33.77 5.44
CA GLN A 273 12.90 34.71 4.45
C GLN A 273 13.21 36.10 5.03
N GLN A 274 12.57 36.49 6.14
CA GLN A 274 12.95 37.70 6.90
C GLN A 274 14.28 37.50 7.64
N GLN A 275 14.55 36.34 8.22
CA GLN A 275 15.83 36.06 8.89
C GLN A 275 17.03 36.04 7.93
N GLN A 276 16.85 35.60 6.68
CA GLN A 276 17.94 35.64 5.69
C GLN A 276 18.22 37.08 5.18
N ARG A 277 17.19 37.92 4.99
CA ARG A 277 17.36 39.33 4.59
C ARG A 277 18.02 40.19 5.66
N SER A 278 17.79 39.91 6.95
CA SER A 278 18.44 40.58 8.08
C SER A 278 19.94 40.23 8.20
N ARG A 279 20.31 38.99 7.86
CA ARG A 279 21.71 38.53 7.90
C ARG A 279 22.53 39.01 6.70
N SER A 280 21.92 39.18 5.53
CA SER A 280 22.59 39.78 4.36
C SER A 280 22.83 41.28 4.51
N LYS A 281 21.96 42.03 5.23
CA LYS A 281 22.20 43.45 5.53
C LYS A 281 23.30 43.70 6.58
N MET A 282 23.56 42.75 7.48
CA MET A 282 24.66 42.86 8.45
C MET A 282 26.05 42.53 7.86
N LYS A 283 26.13 41.74 6.77
CA LYS A 283 27.41 41.49 6.09
C LYS A 283 27.84 42.62 5.15
N ALA A 284 26.89 43.37 4.57
CA ALA A 284 27.21 44.52 3.73
C ALA A 284 27.70 45.76 4.50
N LYS A 285 27.41 45.87 5.81
CA LYS A 285 27.81 47.02 6.64
C LYS A 285 29.17 46.86 7.34
N ARG A 286 29.88 45.75 7.14
CA ARG A 286 31.22 45.49 7.70
C ARG A 286 32.35 45.57 6.68
N GLN A 287 32.06 45.97 5.45
CA GLN A 287 33.03 46.05 4.34
C GLN A 287 33.25 47.47 3.81
N THR A 288 32.85 48.52 4.54
CA THR A 288 33.09 49.92 4.15
C THR A 288 33.93 50.74 5.12
N ASP A 289 34.40 50.19 6.24
CA ASP A 289 35.32 50.90 7.15
C ASP A 289 36.67 50.18 7.24
N THR A 290 37.49 50.36 6.21
CA THR A 290 38.96 50.26 6.26
C THR A 290 39.49 50.97 5.01
N GLY A 291 39.78 52.26 5.15
CA GLY A 291 40.32 53.08 4.09
C GLY A 291 40.58 54.51 4.55
N LEU A 292 41.82 54.70 5.03
CA LEU A 292 42.52 55.95 5.42
C LEU A 292 42.24 56.48 6.83
#